data_AF-A0AAE3G8Z2-F1
#
_entry.id   AF-A0AAE3G8Z2-F1
#
_cell.length_a   1.000
_cell.length_b   1.000
_cell.length_c   1.000
_cell.angle_alpha   90.00
_cell.angle_beta   90.00
_cell.angle_gamma   90.00
#
_symmetry.space_group_name_H-M   'P 1'
#
loop_
_entity.id
_entity.type
_entity.pdbx_description
1 polymer ?
#
loop_
_entity_poly.entity_id
_entity_poly.type
_entity_poly.pdbx_seq_one_letter_code
_entity_poly.pdbx_strand_id
1 'polypeptide(L)'
;MAELHKLCSYRSAPRSDHLDLDWWPVVLRRLGEPPEHAHLSVLRRAFDGHDEVNPAYRDHPTTVWEHPVTALEPDAVGVLAAELCGVTPQDVGAAAVLSGRADTGFAGLEPETVTEHVVRAFGVLRDFYAEAASRRMAVVLWWD
;
A
#
# COMPACT_ATOMS: atom_id res chain seq x y z
N MET A 1 3.20 15.79 -17.09
CA MET A 1 4.49 15.19 -16.66
C MET A 1 5.11 15.90 -15.45
N ALA A 2 5.43 17.19 -15.51
CA ALA A 2 6.13 17.88 -14.42
C ALA A 2 5.41 17.85 -13.05
N GLU A 3 4.08 17.98 -13.01
CA GLU A 3 3.33 17.98 -11.74
C GLU A 3 3.22 16.59 -11.10
N LEU A 4 3.00 15.54 -11.90
CA LEU A 4 3.01 14.16 -11.39
C LEU A 4 4.38 13.79 -10.85
N HIS A 5 5.46 14.22 -11.53
CA HIS A 5 6.81 14.03 -11.03
C HIS A 5 7.02 14.69 -9.66
N LYS A 6 6.58 15.95 -9.50
CA LYS A 6 6.66 16.64 -8.21
C LYS A 6 5.86 15.91 -7.12
N LEU A 7 4.72 15.32 -7.46
CA LEU A 7 3.89 14.57 -6.52
C LEU A 7 4.64 13.31 -6.06
N CYS A 8 5.08 12.48 -7.01
CA CYS A 8 5.85 11.25 -6.77
C CYS A 8 7.28 11.51 -6.26
N SER A 9 7.69 12.77 -6.09
CA SER A 9 8.97 13.17 -5.48
C SER A 9 8.78 13.95 -4.19
N TYR A 10 7.59 13.89 -3.58
CA TYR A 10 7.26 14.55 -2.32
C TYR A 10 7.38 16.10 -2.34
N ARG A 11 7.29 16.73 -3.52
CA ARG A 11 7.53 18.17 -3.71
C ARG A 11 6.27 19.02 -3.85
N SER A 12 5.12 18.44 -4.20
CA SER A 12 3.89 19.20 -4.49
C SER A 12 2.72 18.95 -3.54
N ALA A 13 2.83 18.03 -2.59
CA ALA A 13 1.80 17.80 -1.56
C ALA A 13 2.41 17.90 -0.14
N PRO A 14 1.61 18.30 0.87
CA PRO A 14 2.04 18.33 2.27
C PRO A 14 2.56 16.98 2.73
N ARG A 15 3.54 16.95 3.63
CA ARG A 15 4.11 15.70 4.17
C ARG A 15 3.05 14.78 4.80
N SER A 16 1.99 15.35 5.37
CA SER A 16 0.85 14.60 5.93
C SER A 16 0.05 13.80 4.90
N ASP A 17 0.19 14.14 3.62
CA ASP A 17 -0.59 13.55 2.53
C ASP A 17 0.21 12.48 1.77
N HIS A 18 1.37 12.09 2.32
CA HIS A 18 2.22 11.02 1.81
C HIS A 18 2.30 9.88 2.82
N LEU A 19 2.23 8.66 2.30
CA LEU A 19 2.54 7.45 3.04
C LEU A 19 3.70 6.74 2.34
N ASP A 20 4.83 6.67 3.03
CA ASP A 20 5.95 5.83 2.67
C ASP A 20 6.05 4.70 3.69
N LEU A 21 6.04 3.47 3.20
CA LEU A 21 6.12 2.25 3.99
C LEU A 21 7.41 1.47 3.70
N ASP A 22 8.41 2.11 3.08
CA ASP A 22 9.63 1.46 2.60
C ASP A 22 9.27 0.21 1.75
N TRP A 23 9.81 -0.96 2.11
CA TRP A 23 9.59 -2.23 1.44
C TRP A 23 8.38 -3.03 1.97
N TRP A 24 7.68 -2.54 3.00
CA TRP A 24 6.53 -3.23 3.61
C TRP A 24 5.31 -3.41 2.70
N PRO A 25 5.03 -2.55 1.68
CA PRO A 25 3.94 -2.78 0.74
C PRO A 25 4.01 -4.14 0.04
N VAL A 26 5.22 -4.63 -0.30
CA VAL A 26 5.41 -5.95 -0.93
C VAL A 26 4.83 -7.06 -0.06
N VAL A 27 5.04 -6.95 1.25
CA VAL A 27 4.63 -7.95 2.25
C VAL A 27 3.13 -7.91 2.45
N LEU A 28 2.59 -6.72 2.72
CA LEU A 28 1.17 -6.53 2.96
C LEU A 28 0.34 -6.94 1.75
N ARG A 29 0.81 -6.61 0.53
CA ARG A 29 0.18 -7.04 -0.71
C ARG A 29 0.14 -8.57 -0.82
N ARG A 30 1.25 -9.24 -0.53
CA ARG A 30 1.35 -10.71 -0.56
C ARG A 30 0.41 -11.38 0.44
N LEU A 31 0.21 -10.82 1.64
CA LEU A 31 -0.75 -11.38 2.60
C LEU A 31 -2.19 -11.39 2.10
N GLY A 32 -2.52 -10.54 1.12
CA GLY A 32 -3.83 -10.51 0.47
C GLY A 32 -3.95 -11.39 -0.79
N GLU A 33 -2.91 -12.14 -1.17
CA GLU A 33 -2.92 -13.03 -2.35
C GLU A 33 -3.58 -14.39 -2.08
N PRO A 34 -3.32 -15.09 -0.96
CA PRO A 34 -3.81 -16.46 -0.77
C PRO A 34 -5.34 -16.53 -0.58
N PRO A 35 -6.01 -17.54 -1.18
CA PRO A 35 -7.46 -17.70 -1.07
C PRO A 35 -7.95 -18.02 0.35
N GLU A 36 -7.13 -18.68 1.17
CA GLU A 36 -7.40 -18.94 2.60
C GLU A 36 -7.54 -17.63 3.42
N HIS A 37 -7.01 -16.53 2.90
CA HIS A 37 -7.08 -15.20 3.49
C HIS A 37 -7.92 -14.25 2.63
N ALA A 38 -9.02 -14.73 2.04
CA ALA A 38 -9.88 -13.94 1.15
C ALA A 38 -10.31 -12.57 1.74
N HIS A 39 -10.50 -12.49 3.06
CA HIS A 39 -10.82 -11.24 3.76
C HIS A 39 -9.66 -10.22 3.76
N LEU A 40 -8.41 -10.69 3.63
CA LEU A 40 -7.20 -9.86 3.48
C LEU A 40 -6.94 -9.41 2.03
N SER A 41 -7.77 -9.83 1.06
CA SER A 41 -7.62 -9.40 -0.34
C SER A 41 -7.73 -7.88 -0.53
N VAL A 42 -8.28 -7.16 0.45
CA VAL A 42 -8.27 -5.70 0.52
C VAL A 42 -6.84 -5.13 0.61
N LEU A 43 -5.91 -5.84 1.27
CA LEU A 43 -4.51 -5.42 1.35
C LEU A 43 -3.87 -5.42 -0.03
N ARG A 44 -4.16 -6.44 -0.84
CA ARG A 44 -3.69 -6.49 -2.24
C ARG A 44 -4.23 -5.31 -3.03
N ARG A 45 -5.53 -5.05 -2.95
CA ARG A 45 -6.18 -3.93 -3.65
C ARG A 45 -5.66 -2.55 -3.24
N ALA A 46 -5.23 -2.38 -1.99
CA ALA A 46 -4.61 -1.15 -1.53
C ALA A 46 -3.28 -0.82 -2.24
N PHE A 47 -2.61 -1.82 -2.84
CA PHE A 47 -1.33 -1.66 -3.52
C PHE A 47 -1.35 -1.97 -5.03
N ASP A 48 -2.49 -2.39 -5.58
CA ASP A 48 -2.64 -2.57 -7.04
C ASP A 48 -3.07 -1.25 -7.72
N GLY A 49 -3.69 -0.34 -6.96
CA GLY A 49 -4.37 0.83 -7.52
C GLY A 49 -5.53 0.44 -8.45
N HIS A 50 -6.02 1.38 -9.25
CA HIS A 50 -7.05 1.09 -10.26
C HIS A 50 -6.59 1.51 -11.65
N ASP A 51 -6.53 2.82 -11.91
CA ASP A 51 -6.22 3.36 -13.23
C ASP A 51 -4.82 3.92 -13.27
N GLU A 52 -4.06 3.59 -14.32
CA GLU A 52 -2.77 4.22 -14.57
C GLU A 52 -2.95 5.71 -14.89
N VAL A 53 -2.20 6.55 -14.18
CA VAL A 53 -2.24 8.00 -14.37
C VAL A 53 -1.03 8.45 -15.17
N ASN A 54 -1.31 9.09 -16.30
CA ASN A 54 -0.30 9.68 -17.19
C ASN A 54 0.79 8.65 -17.60
N PRO A 55 0.46 7.70 -18.49
CA PRO A 55 1.41 6.64 -18.93
C PRO A 55 2.73 7.15 -19.52
N ALA A 56 2.74 8.36 -20.10
CA ALA A 56 3.97 9.00 -20.56
C ALA A 56 4.99 9.27 -19.44
N TYR A 57 4.55 9.24 -18.18
CA TYR A 57 5.44 9.39 -17.03
C TYR A 57 6.42 8.23 -16.88
N ARG A 58 6.13 7.06 -17.47
CA ARG A 58 7.07 5.91 -17.48
C ARG A 58 8.41 6.22 -18.17
N ASP A 59 8.43 7.19 -19.08
CA ASP A 59 9.65 7.63 -19.77
C ASP A 59 10.52 8.57 -18.91
N HIS A 60 10.11 8.87 -17.67
CA HIS A 60 10.89 9.74 -16.78
C HIS A 60 12.14 9.01 -16.26
N PRO A 61 13.33 9.64 -16.21
CA PRO A 61 14.59 8.95 -15.89
C PRO A 61 14.67 8.25 -14.53
N THR A 62 13.74 8.53 -13.63
CA THR A 62 13.73 8.06 -12.23
C THR A 62 12.50 7.24 -11.89
N THR A 63 11.73 6.79 -12.89
CA THR A 63 10.55 5.94 -12.66
C THR A 63 10.89 4.48 -12.92
N VAL A 64 10.31 3.58 -12.13
CA VAL A 64 10.40 2.14 -12.38
C VAL A 64 9.35 1.76 -13.42
N TRP A 65 9.78 1.39 -14.62
CA TRP A 65 8.91 1.15 -15.77
C TRP A 65 7.83 0.09 -15.53
N GLU A 66 8.20 -0.97 -14.79
CA GLU A 66 7.35 -2.11 -14.44
C GLU A 66 6.26 -1.76 -13.43
N HIS A 67 6.38 -0.62 -12.75
CA HIS A 67 5.48 -0.17 -11.71
C HIS A 67 4.79 1.15 -12.13
N PRO A 68 3.70 1.07 -12.92
CA PRO A 68 2.99 2.27 -13.33
C PRO A 68 2.46 3.04 -12.13
N VAL A 69 2.46 4.37 -12.25
CA VAL A 69 1.78 5.22 -11.28
C VAL A 69 0.28 5.05 -11.46
N THR A 70 -0.40 4.58 -10.43
CA THR A 70 -1.85 4.37 -10.45
C THR A 70 -2.56 5.31 -9.48
N ALA A 71 -3.86 5.48 -9.67
CA ALA A 71 -4.68 6.23 -8.74
C ALA A 71 -5.99 5.53 -8.39
N LEU A 72 -6.48 5.87 -7.21
CA LEU A 72 -7.83 5.60 -6.73
C LEU A 72 -8.58 6.93 -6.58
N GLU A 73 -9.73 7.01 -7.22
CA GLU A 73 -10.65 8.14 -7.09
C GLU A 73 -11.24 8.22 -5.67
N PRO A 74 -11.70 9.41 -5.20
CA PRO A 74 -12.15 9.61 -3.83
C PRO A 74 -13.21 8.62 -3.33
N ASP A 75 -14.17 8.27 -4.18
CA ASP A 75 -15.24 7.35 -3.79
C ASP A 75 -14.69 5.91 -3.64
N ALA A 76 -13.72 5.51 -4.47
CA ALA A 76 -13.04 4.22 -4.35
C ALA A 76 -12.15 4.17 -3.11
N VAL A 77 -11.47 5.28 -2.77
CA VAL A 77 -10.72 5.44 -1.51
C VAL A 77 -11.65 5.24 -0.31
N GLY A 78 -12.86 5.80 -0.33
CA GLY A 78 -13.86 5.62 0.74
C GLY A 78 -14.27 4.16 0.94
N VAL A 79 -14.54 3.43 -0.16
CA VAL A 79 -14.87 2.00 -0.11
C VAL A 79 -13.70 1.19 0.48
N LEU A 80 -12.49 1.41 -0.04
CA LEU A 80 -11.30 0.68 0.40
C LEU A 80 -10.98 0.97 1.87
N ALA A 81 -11.13 2.21 2.33
CA ALA A 81 -10.94 2.58 3.73
C ALA A 81 -11.91 1.86 4.67
N ALA A 82 -13.20 1.75 4.28
CA ALA A 82 -14.18 1.02 5.06
C ALA A 82 -13.85 -0.49 5.16
N GLU A 83 -13.38 -1.08 4.07
CA GLU A 83 -12.96 -2.48 4.05
C GLU A 83 -11.68 -2.73 4.86
N LEU A 84 -10.68 -1.83 4.79
CA LEU A 84 -9.47 -1.90 5.60
C LEU A 84 -9.79 -1.79 7.10
N CYS A 85 -10.77 -0.98 7.48
CA CYS A 85 -11.27 -0.90 8.86
C CYS A 85 -11.94 -2.20 9.33
N GLY A 86 -12.42 -3.05 8.41
CA GLY A 86 -12.98 -4.36 8.72
C GLY A 86 -11.92 -5.43 9.00
N VAL A 87 -10.65 -5.20 8.64
CA VAL A 87 -9.53 -6.12 8.89
C VAL A 87 -8.92 -5.83 10.26
N THR A 88 -8.71 -6.86 11.07
CA THR A 88 -8.11 -6.69 12.39
C THR A 88 -6.58 -6.86 12.37
N PRO A 89 -5.85 -6.18 13.27
CA PRO A 89 -4.42 -6.45 13.48
C PRO A 89 -4.10 -7.93 13.73
N GLN A 90 -5.01 -8.65 14.39
CA GLN A 90 -4.89 -10.06 14.71
C GLN A 90 -4.95 -10.92 13.44
N ASP A 91 -5.83 -10.61 12.49
CA ASP A 91 -5.92 -11.32 11.21
C ASP A 91 -4.63 -11.17 10.41
N VAL A 92 -4.10 -9.94 10.35
CA VAL A 92 -2.84 -9.63 9.67
C VAL A 92 -1.66 -10.34 10.33
N GLY A 93 -1.60 -10.32 11.66
CA GLY A 93 -0.55 -11.00 12.41
C GLY A 93 -0.59 -12.51 12.22
N ALA A 94 -1.77 -13.12 12.25
CA ALA A 94 -1.95 -14.55 12.01
C ALA A 94 -1.51 -14.94 10.59
N ALA A 95 -1.90 -14.17 9.57
CA ALA A 95 -1.48 -14.40 8.19
C ALA A 95 0.04 -14.24 8.00
N ALA A 96 0.66 -13.26 8.67
CA ALA A 96 2.10 -13.06 8.64
C ALA A 96 2.87 -14.26 9.23
N VAL A 97 2.38 -14.82 10.34
CA VAL A 97 2.96 -16.03 10.95
C VAL A 97 2.81 -17.23 10.02
N LEU A 98 1.65 -17.42 9.40
CA LEU A 98 1.37 -18.55 8.50
C LEU A 98 2.17 -18.49 7.20
N SER A 99 2.42 -17.29 6.67
CA SER A 99 3.15 -17.10 5.41
C SER A 99 4.65 -17.40 5.53
N GLY A 100 5.18 -17.52 6.76
CA GLY A 100 6.58 -17.87 7.02
C GLY A 100 7.61 -16.86 6.49
N ARG A 101 8.88 -17.07 6.83
CA ARG A 101 9.98 -16.17 6.41
C ARG A 101 10.37 -16.32 4.93
N ALA A 102 10.10 -17.48 4.31
CA ALA A 102 10.63 -17.83 3.00
C ALA A 102 10.04 -16.98 1.86
N ASP A 103 8.75 -16.65 1.96
CA ASP A 103 8.03 -15.92 0.90
C ASP A 103 7.93 -14.41 1.16
N THR A 104 8.51 -13.92 2.26
CA THR A 104 8.47 -12.49 2.61
C THR A 104 9.75 -11.74 2.23
N GLY A 105 10.82 -12.44 1.83
CA GLY A 105 12.09 -11.83 1.42
C GLY A 105 12.96 -11.31 2.58
N PHE A 106 12.56 -11.52 3.84
CA PHE A 106 13.28 -11.04 5.03
C PHE A 106 14.19 -12.10 5.66
N ALA A 107 15.10 -12.64 4.86
CA ALA A 107 16.14 -13.51 5.40
C ALA A 107 16.93 -12.75 6.51
N GLY A 108 16.85 -13.25 7.74
CA GLY A 108 17.61 -12.72 8.89
C GLY A 108 16.82 -11.96 9.97
N LEU A 109 15.52 -11.68 9.80
CA LEU A 109 14.69 -11.09 10.86
C LEU A 109 13.93 -12.14 11.66
N GLU A 110 13.81 -11.96 12.98
CA GLU A 110 13.02 -12.85 13.84
C GLU A 110 11.51 -12.80 13.50
N PRO A 111 10.75 -13.91 13.61
CA PRO A 111 9.39 -13.99 13.08
C PRO A 111 8.43 -13.06 13.84
N GLU A 112 8.67 -12.93 15.15
CA GLU A 112 7.96 -12.01 16.03
C GLU A 112 8.19 -10.56 15.58
N THR A 113 9.44 -10.19 15.29
CA THR A 113 9.80 -8.86 14.77
C THR A 113 9.11 -8.59 13.43
N VAL A 114 9.11 -9.54 12.50
CA VAL A 114 8.41 -9.40 11.21
C VAL A 114 6.91 -9.18 11.44
N THR A 115 6.29 -9.97 12.31
CA THR A 115 4.86 -9.87 12.62
C THR A 115 4.51 -8.51 13.21
N GLU A 116 5.29 -8.01 14.17
CA GLU A 116 5.12 -6.69 14.76
C GLU A 116 5.22 -5.57 13.73
N HIS A 117 6.21 -5.65 12.83
CA HIS A 117 6.38 -4.65 11.78
C HIS A 117 5.25 -4.67 10.76
N VAL A 118 4.81 -5.85 10.33
CA VAL A 118 3.69 -5.99 9.39
C VAL A 118 2.40 -5.43 10.01
N VAL A 119 2.11 -5.78 11.27
CA VAL A 119 0.92 -5.27 11.97
C VAL A 119 0.99 -3.74 12.12
N ARG A 120 2.17 -3.19 12.42
CA ARG A 120 2.36 -1.74 12.48
C ARG A 120 2.14 -1.09 11.12
N ALA A 121 2.75 -1.62 10.06
CA ALA A 121 2.61 -1.11 8.70
C ALA A 121 1.15 -1.14 8.23
N PHE A 122 0.42 -2.21 8.54
CA PHE A 122 -1.02 -2.29 8.31
C PHE A 122 -1.80 -1.20 9.05
N GLY A 123 -1.50 -0.95 10.33
CA GLY A 123 -2.14 0.12 11.09
C GLY A 123 -1.97 1.49 10.44
N VAL A 124 -0.74 1.81 10.02
CA VAL A 124 -0.44 3.07 9.32
C VAL A 124 -1.17 3.16 7.97
N LEU A 125 -1.20 2.08 7.19
CA LEU A 125 -1.95 2.01 5.93
C LEU A 125 -3.44 2.28 6.14
N ARG A 126 -4.06 1.60 7.10
CA ARG A 126 -5.48 1.75 7.43
C ARG A 126 -5.79 3.20 7.81
N ASP A 127 -4.99 3.77 8.71
CA ASP A 127 -5.21 5.13 9.20
C ASP A 127 -5.01 6.17 8.07
N PHE A 128 -4.06 5.95 7.17
CA PHE A 128 -3.87 6.79 5.98
C PHE A 128 -5.09 6.77 5.05
N TYR A 129 -5.60 5.59 4.71
CA TYR A 129 -6.79 5.46 3.86
C TYR A 129 -8.05 6.03 4.53
N ALA A 130 -8.20 5.85 5.85
CA ALA A 130 -9.29 6.44 6.61
C ALA A 130 -9.26 7.98 6.58
N GLU A 131 -8.08 8.58 6.72
CA GLU A 131 -7.91 10.04 6.65
C GLU A 131 -8.11 10.56 5.22
N ALA A 132 -7.56 9.88 4.21
CA ALA A 132 -7.79 10.22 2.82
C ALA A 132 -9.28 10.18 2.47
N ALA A 133 -10.00 9.17 2.95
CA ALA A 133 -11.45 9.04 2.77
C ALA A 133 -12.22 10.16 3.49
N SER A 134 -11.87 10.49 4.73
CA SER A 134 -12.54 11.55 5.52
C SER A 134 -12.45 12.91 4.83
N ARG A 135 -11.34 13.16 4.12
CA ARG A 135 -11.05 14.38 3.36
C ARG A 135 -11.49 14.32 1.89
N ARG A 136 -12.11 13.21 1.45
CA ARG A 136 -12.49 12.94 0.05
C ARG A 136 -11.33 13.11 -0.94
N MET A 137 -10.16 12.59 -0.58
CA MET A 137 -8.96 12.66 -1.42
C MET A 137 -8.87 11.47 -2.36
N ALA A 138 -8.29 11.71 -3.54
CA ALA A 138 -7.75 10.64 -4.37
C ALA A 138 -6.40 10.17 -3.78
N VAL A 139 -6.07 8.90 -4.00
CA VAL A 139 -4.76 8.33 -3.60
C VAL A 139 -3.98 7.98 -4.87
N VAL A 140 -2.74 8.43 -4.94
CA VAL A 140 -1.80 8.07 -6.01
C VAL A 140 -0.78 7.11 -5.43
N LEU A 141 -0.57 5.99 -6.12
CA LEU A 141 0.41 4.97 -5.75
C LEU A 141 1.55 4.97 -6.78
N TRP A 142 2.79 4.98 -6.29
CA TRP A 142 3.98 4.83 -7.11
C TRP A 142 5.05 4.06 -6.34
N TRP A 143 6.06 3.59 -7.07
CA TRP A 143 7.25 2.95 -6.53
C TRP A 143 8.46 3.75 -6.99
N ASP A 144 9.37 4.06 -6.06
CA ASP A 144 10.61 4.79 -6.31
C ASP A 144 11.87 3.90 -6.29
#